data_AF-A0A5C6CAI0-F1
#
_entry.id   AF-A0A5C6CAI0-F1
#
_cell.length_a   1.000
_cell.length_b   1.000
_cell.length_c   1.000
_cell.angle_alpha   90.00
_cell.angle_beta   90.00
_cell.angle_gamma   90.00
#
_symmetry.space_group_name_H-M   'P 1'
#
loop_
_entity.id
_entity.type
_entity.pdbx_description
1 polymer ?
#
loop_
_entity_poly.entity_id
_entity_poly.type
_entity_poly.pdbx_seq_one_letter_code
_entity_poly.pdbx_strand_id
1 'polypeptide(L)'
;MSDQRLQEALTRLGSVGIAKLSLDEIVAVRTRVRSAMDQMTEQVDADVQSISRLIADGDVFAFQAAKRLAAKHQVRAEYLVSLDESLSNFYQRRYMENGMAERMGGRRMLMLFEALILVLIVLVLGLLMYDLAAGPDSSRPAFLSSSSIFAVDAFCCAIFMGEFVLRLRSADSKRYVWKHHWVDFVTSIPVPGEAQLARFGRFARLARFARLLRLLRFARLFFFLWRGLDKLQDVMDVKVMKKTIRWAVFATFAGAILIYKIEGGSAANSENAVSTFGQSAWWSFTTVLTGGFGDIHNPESISGQVLTGFLVVIGMVLVGVFTATLTSIFVGERQDDEDVSLDQIVAKLDELTRLQAANGDSERQA
;
A
#
# COMPACT_ATOMS: atom_id res chain seq x y z
N MET A 1 3.37 36.91 23.48
CA MET A 1 4.47 36.77 22.48
C MET A 1 5.21 35.43 22.55
N SER A 2 5.30 34.77 23.72
CA SER A 2 5.83 33.40 23.88
C SER A 2 4.89 32.32 23.35
N ASP A 3 3.58 32.45 23.58
CA ASP A 3 2.57 31.46 23.15
C ASP A 3 2.44 31.33 21.64
N GLN A 4 2.46 32.46 20.91
CA GLN A 4 2.41 32.43 19.45
C GLN A 4 3.62 31.71 18.84
N ARG A 5 4.81 31.85 19.45
CA ARG A 5 6.02 31.14 19.00
C ARG A 5 5.99 29.65 19.32
N LEU A 6 5.39 29.27 20.45
CA LEU A 6 5.22 27.87 20.83
C LEU A 6 4.17 27.17 19.94
N GLN A 7 3.05 27.85 19.67
CA GLN A 7 2.03 27.40 18.72
C GLN A 7 2.62 27.24 17.32
N GLU A 8 3.35 28.24 16.81
CA GLU A 8 4.05 28.11 15.51
C GLU A 8 5.06 26.95 15.50
N ALA A 9 5.78 26.72 16.60
CA ALA A 9 6.76 25.66 16.70
C ALA A 9 6.11 24.26 16.71
N LEU A 10 4.98 24.09 17.39
CA LEU A 10 4.24 22.83 17.48
C LEU A 10 3.48 22.51 16.19
N THR A 11 2.84 23.50 15.56
CA THR A 11 2.25 23.34 14.22
C THR A 11 3.34 23.04 13.19
N ARG A 12 4.52 23.63 13.32
CA ARG A 12 5.69 23.25 12.50
C ARG A 12 6.11 21.82 12.77
N LEU A 13 6.16 21.38 14.02
CA LEU A 13 6.55 20.01 14.42
C LEU A 13 5.60 18.93 13.86
N GLY A 14 4.28 19.13 13.97
CA GLY A 14 3.27 18.23 13.40
C GLY A 14 3.24 18.28 11.87
N SER A 15 3.64 19.41 11.27
CA SER A 15 3.76 19.53 9.82
C SER A 15 5.01 18.87 9.22
N VAL A 16 5.96 18.36 10.03
CA VAL A 16 7.18 17.67 9.57
C VAL A 16 6.86 16.24 9.12
N GLY A 17 6.02 16.13 8.09
CA GLY A 17 5.88 14.88 7.34
C GLY A 17 7.01 14.77 6.31
N ILE A 18 7.50 13.55 6.08
CA ILE A 18 8.55 13.28 5.07
C ILE A 18 8.16 13.85 3.69
N ALA A 19 6.86 13.91 3.41
CA ALA A 19 6.27 14.46 2.19
C ALA A 19 6.56 15.96 1.95
N LYS A 20 6.87 16.76 2.98
CA LYS A 20 7.13 18.21 2.82
C LYS A 20 8.60 18.55 2.60
N LEU A 21 9.51 17.62 2.89
CA LEU A 21 10.96 17.83 2.73
C LEU A 21 11.33 18.06 1.26
N SER A 22 12.23 19.02 1.04
CA SER A 22 12.91 19.22 -0.24
C SER A 22 13.90 18.08 -0.53
N LEU A 23 14.37 17.98 -1.77
CA LEU A 23 15.34 16.95 -2.17
C LEU A 23 16.62 17.01 -1.32
N ASP A 24 17.14 18.21 -1.06
CA ASP A 24 18.36 18.42 -0.29
C ASP A 24 18.17 18.04 1.18
N GLU A 25 17.02 18.37 1.77
CA GLU A 25 16.68 17.99 3.14
C GLU A 25 16.53 16.47 3.27
N ILE A 26 15.92 15.79 2.28
CA ILE A 26 15.81 14.32 2.28
C ILE A 26 17.21 13.69 2.26
N VAL A 27 18.13 14.20 1.41
CA VAL A 27 19.52 13.72 1.35
C VAL A 27 20.23 13.96 2.68
N ALA A 28 20.10 15.15 3.26
CA ALA A 28 20.74 15.49 4.54
C ALA A 28 20.25 14.60 5.69
N VAL A 29 18.92 14.39 5.80
CA VAL A 29 18.32 13.52 6.81
C VAL A 29 18.75 12.08 6.60
N ARG A 30 18.76 11.59 5.35
CA ARG A 30 19.18 10.23 5.03
C ARG A 30 20.63 9.96 5.43
N THR A 31 21.55 10.89 5.17
CA THR A 31 22.95 10.76 5.59
C THR A 31 23.06 10.66 7.11
N ARG A 32 22.25 11.43 7.86
CA ARG A 32 22.20 11.33 9.32
C ARG A 32 21.60 10.00 9.80
N VAL A 33 20.56 9.49 9.14
CA VAL A 33 19.96 8.18 9.46
C VAL A 33 21.00 7.07 9.27
N ARG A 34 21.74 7.08 8.16
CA ARG A 34 22.82 6.11 7.91
C ARG A 34 23.93 6.20 8.95
N SER A 35 24.38 7.41 9.27
CA SER A 35 25.36 7.61 10.35
C SER A 35 24.84 7.13 11.71
N ALA A 36 23.56 7.32 12.01
CA ALA A 36 22.95 6.80 13.23
C ALA A 36 22.85 5.26 13.25
N MET A 37 22.67 4.62 12.09
CA MET A 37 22.75 3.17 11.97
C MET A 37 24.16 2.67 12.25
N ASP A 38 25.19 3.32 11.71
CA ASP A 38 26.59 2.96 11.95
C ASP A 38 26.95 3.11 13.44
N GLN A 39 26.59 4.23 14.06
CA GLN A 39 26.76 4.45 15.51
C GLN A 39 26.01 3.40 16.35
N MET A 40 24.84 2.98 15.89
CA MET A 40 24.06 1.95 16.56
C MET A 40 24.75 0.59 16.47
N THR A 41 25.36 0.25 15.34
CA THR A 41 26.16 -0.98 15.20
C THR A 41 27.30 -1.00 16.21
N GLU A 42 28.06 0.10 16.33
CA GLU A 42 29.13 0.22 17.33
C GLU A 42 28.59 0.08 18.77
N GLN A 43 27.43 0.69 19.08
CA GLN A 43 26.79 0.55 20.40
C GLN A 43 26.34 -0.89 20.68
N VAL A 44 25.76 -1.57 19.69
CA VAL A 44 25.35 -2.98 19.83
C VAL A 44 26.57 -3.85 20.09
N ASP A 45 27.67 -3.65 19.37
CA ASP A 45 28.90 -4.42 19.57
C ASP A 45 29.49 -4.18 20.98
N ALA A 46 29.47 -2.93 21.47
CA ALA A 46 29.89 -2.60 22.83
C ALA A 46 28.99 -3.26 23.89
N ASP A 47 27.67 -3.27 23.69
CA ASP A 47 26.71 -3.90 24.58
C ASP A 47 26.84 -5.43 24.57
N VAL A 48 27.12 -6.04 23.42
CA VAL A 48 27.40 -7.48 23.32
C VAL A 48 28.66 -7.82 24.11
N GLN A 49 29.71 -7.01 24.00
CA GLN A 49 30.93 -7.20 24.78
C GLN A 49 30.68 -7.05 26.29
N SER A 50 29.89 -6.06 26.73
CA SER A 50 29.59 -5.87 28.15
C SER A 50 28.77 -7.05 28.73
N ILE A 51 27.77 -7.53 27.99
CA ILE A 51 26.98 -8.72 28.37
C ILE A 51 27.88 -9.96 28.41
N SER A 52 28.80 -10.13 27.45
CA SER A 52 29.70 -11.28 27.45
C SER A 52 30.60 -11.34 28.69
N ARG A 53 31.03 -10.17 29.20
CA ARG A 53 31.76 -10.07 30.47
C ARG A 53 30.88 -10.44 31.67
N LEU A 54 29.65 -9.93 31.74
CA LEU A 54 28.71 -10.28 32.82
C LEU A 54 28.39 -11.79 32.86
N ILE A 55 28.30 -12.44 31.70
CA ILE A 55 28.13 -13.89 31.60
C ILE A 55 29.40 -14.62 32.11
N ALA A 56 30.59 -14.14 31.76
CA ALA A 56 31.85 -14.70 32.24
C ALA A 56 32.02 -14.55 33.76
N ASP A 57 31.54 -13.44 34.33
CA ASP A 57 31.55 -13.16 35.77
C ASP A 57 30.47 -13.92 36.55
N GLY A 58 29.59 -14.67 35.86
CA GLY A 58 28.57 -15.53 36.48
C GLY A 58 27.31 -14.79 36.95
N ASP A 59 27.01 -13.61 36.42
CA ASP A 59 25.82 -12.84 36.79
C ASP A 59 24.52 -13.56 36.33
N VAL A 60 23.65 -13.83 37.30
CA VAL A 60 22.35 -14.50 37.11
C VAL A 60 21.42 -13.68 36.20
N PHE A 61 21.55 -12.35 36.16
CA PHE A 61 20.69 -11.46 35.39
C PHE A 61 21.22 -11.15 33.98
N ALA A 62 22.42 -11.61 33.62
CA ALA A 62 23.04 -11.28 32.33
C ALA A 62 22.17 -11.68 31.12
N PHE A 63 21.51 -12.83 31.18
CA PHE A 63 20.60 -13.29 30.12
C PHE A 63 19.35 -12.42 29.99
N GLN A 64 18.80 -11.93 31.10
CA GLN A 64 17.64 -11.04 31.08
C GLN A 64 18.02 -9.66 30.53
N ALA A 65 19.18 -9.14 30.95
CA ALA A 65 19.75 -7.90 30.41
C ALA A 65 19.99 -8.00 28.90
N ALA A 66 20.59 -9.11 28.43
CA ALA A 66 20.82 -9.39 27.02
C ALA A 66 19.53 -9.34 26.19
N LYS A 67 18.46 -10.04 26.64
CA LYS A 67 17.17 -10.02 25.94
C LYS A 67 16.55 -8.62 25.88
N ARG A 68 16.63 -7.85 26.95
CA ARG A 68 16.10 -6.47 27.01
C ARG A 68 16.84 -5.53 26.08
N LEU A 69 18.18 -5.60 26.06
CA LEU A 69 19.03 -4.83 25.15
C LEU A 69 18.78 -5.22 23.69
N ALA A 70 18.72 -6.53 23.40
CA ALA A 70 18.41 -7.02 22.07
C ALA A 70 17.05 -6.52 21.58
N ALA A 71 15.99 -6.58 22.40
CA ALA A 71 14.67 -6.07 22.02
C ALA A 71 14.68 -4.55 21.77
N LYS A 72 15.37 -3.77 22.63
CA LYS A 72 15.51 -2.32 22.49
C LYS A 72 16.22 -1.96 21.18
N HIS A 73 17.34 -2.61 20.89
CA HIS A 73 18.10 -2.40 19.67
C HIS A 73 17.35 -2.90 18.44
N GLN A 74 16.64 -4.03 18.52
CA GLN A 74 15.83 -4.50 17.41
C GLN A 74 14.80 -3.44 17.00
N VAL A 75 14.01 -2.91 17.94
CA VAL A 75 12.98 -1.89 17.64
C VAL A 75 13.58 -0.63 17.01
N ARG A 76 14.72 -0.15 17.52
CA ARG A 76 15.36 1.07 17.01
C ARG A 76 16.01 0.86 15.63
N ALA A 77 16.67 -0.27 15.41
CA ALA A 77 17.21 -0.64 14.10
C ALA A 77 16.08 -0.77 13.07
N GLU A 78 15.00 -1.44 13.48
CA GLU A 78 13.80 -1.61 12.69
C GLU A 78 13.14 -0.31 12.26
N TYR A 79 13.19 0.74 13.10
CA TYR A 79 12.73 2.08 12.79
C TYR A 79 13.68 2.80 11.80
N LEU A 80 14.99 2.79 12.07
CA LEU A 80 15.99 3.44 11.22
C LEU A 80 16.02 2.86 9.80
N VAL A 81 15.96 1.52 9.69
CA VAL A 81 15.92 0.83 8.40
C VAL A 81 14.66 1.20 7.63
N SER A 82 13.48 1.19 8.28
CA SER A 82 12.25 1.62 7.60
C SER A 82 12.31 3.09 7.18
N LEU A 83 12.93 3.95 8.00
CA LEU A 83 13.05 5.37 7.71
C LEU A 83 13.99 5.65 6.53
N ASP A 84 15.14 4.96 6.41
CA ASP A 84 16.01 5.08 5.21
C ASP A 84 15.28 4.60 3.95
N GLU A 85 14.52 3.51 4.04
CA GLU A 85 13.76 2.98 2.90
C GLU A 85 12.66 3.96 2.46
N SER A 86 11.87 4.49 3.41
CA SER A 86 10.87 5.53 3.11
C SER A 86 11.52 6.78 2.50
N LEU A 87 12.58 7.32 3.12
CA LEU A 87 13.29 8.49 2.60
C LEU A 87 13.86 8.25 1.19
N SER A 88 14.38 7.05 0.93
CA SER A 88 14.89 6.65 -0.39
C SER A 88 13.77 6.62 -1.44
N ASN A 89 12.59 6.09 -1.08
CA ASN A 89 11.43 6.04 -1.96
C ASN A 89 10.90 7.45 -2.25
N PHE A 90 10.77 8.30 -1.22
CA PHE A 90 10.38 9.71 -1.37
C PHE A 90 11.37 10.50 -2.23
N TYR A 91 12.67 10.30 -2.03
CA TYR A 91 13.71 10.92 -2.85
C TYR A 91 13.54 10.56 -4.33
N GLN A 92 13.46 9.26 -4.66
CA GLN A 92 13.36 8.80 -6.04
C GLN A 92 12.07 9.30 -6.72
N ARG A 93 10.94 9.30 -5.99
CA ARG A 93 9.66 9.82 -6.48
C ARG A 93 9.75 11.32 -6.79
N ARG A 94 10.23 12.12 -5.84
CA ARG A 94 10.29 13.58 -5.97
C ARG A 94 11.33 14.02 -6.99
N TYR A 95 12.46 13.34 -7.07
CA TYR A 95 13.48 13.58 -8.09
C TYR A 95 12.90 13.38 -9.50
N MET A 96 12.18 12.27 -9.69
CA MET A 96 11.55 11.94 -10.97
C MET A 96 10.43 12.92 -11.35
N GLU A 97 9.57 13.31 -10.40
CA GLU A 97 8.54 14.34 -10.62
C GLU A 97 9.14 15.68 -11.00
N ASN A 98 10.18 16.13 -10.30
CA ASN A 98 10.87 17.39 -10.59
C ASN A 98 11.54 17.33 -11.98
N GLY A 99 12.25 16.25 -12.30
CA GLY A 99 12.88 16.07 -13.61
C GLY A 99 11.88 16.00 -14.77
N MET A 100 10.70 15.39 -14.54
CA MET A 100 9.61 15.39 -15.52
C MET A 100 8.97 16.77 -15.67
N ALA A 101 8.76 17.49 -14.56
CA ALA A 101 8.19 18.84 -14.56
C ALA A 101 9.11 19.84 -15.29
N GLU A 102 10.42 19.78 -15.06
CA GLU A 102 11.40 20.63 -15.75
C GLU A 102 11.37 20.41 -17.27
N ARG A 103 11.34 19.15 -17.72
CA ARG A 103 11.28 18.81 -19.15
C ARG A 103 9.95 19.15 -19.80
N MET A 104 8.85 19.13 -19.05
CA MET A 104 7.53 19.50 -19.54
C MET A 104 7.17 20.98 -19.33
N GLY A 105 8.12 21.83 -18.91
CA GLY A 105 7.88 23.27 -18.80
C GLY A 105 7.02 23.67 -17.59
N GLY A 106 6.89 22.80 -16.58
CA GLY A 106 6.33 23.13 -15.28
C GLY A 106 5.38 22.08 -14.70
N ARG A 107 5.09 22.23 -13.40
CA ARG A 107 4.26 21.29 -12.63
C ARG A 107 2.81 21.20 -13.14
N ARG A 108 2.26 22.31 -13.66
CA ARG A 108 0.91 22.33 -14.24
C ARG A 108 0.81 21.49 -15.51
N MET A 109 1.82 21.58 -16.38
CA MET A 109 1.83 20.82 -17.63
C MET A 109 2.05 19.33 -17.38
N LEU A 110 2.87 18.99 -16.38
CA LEU A 110 2.98 17.61 -15.88
C LEU A 110 1.62 17.07 -15.42
N MET A 111 0.89 17.81 -14.57
CA MET A 111 -0.44 17.38 -14.11
C MET A 111 -1.43 17.20 -15.26
N LEU A 112 -1.43 18.11 -16.25
CA LEU A 112 -2.29 17.97 -17.44
C LEU A 112 -1.92 16.75 -18.28
N PHE A 113 -0.63 16.47 -18.42
CA PHE A 113 -0.15 15.29 -19.14
C PHE A 113 -0.51 13.99 -18.41
N GLU A 114 -0.38 13.94 -17.08
CA GLU A 114 -0.81 12.80 -16.27
C GLU A 114 -2.33 12.58 -16.35
N ALA A 115 -3.12 13.66 -16.34
CA ALA A 115 -4.56 13.59 -16.54
C ALA A 115 -4.93 13.10 -17.95
N LEU A 116 -4.23 13.58 -18.98
CA LEU A 116 -4.39 13.12 -20.36
C LEU A 116 -4.11 11.61 -20.47
N ILE A 117 -3.04 11.13 -19.84
CA ILE A 117 -2.71 9.69 -19.81
C ILE A 117 -3.83 8.89 -19.15
N LEU A 118 -4.37 9.35 -18.01
CA LEU A 118 -5.48 8.66 -17.35
C LEU A 118 -6.72 8.58 -18.25
N VAL A 119 -7.08 9.67 -18.91
CA VAL A 119 -8.21 9.69 -19.87
C VAL A 119 -7.95 8.70 -21.01
N LEU A 120 -6.72 8.66 -21.51
CA LEU A 120 -6.33 7.74 -22.59
C LEU A 120 -6.38 6.27 -22.15
N ILE A 121 -5.98 5.96 -20.91
CA ILE A 121 -6.07 4.61 -20.34
C ILE A 121 -7.54 4.17 -20.27
N VAL A 122 -8.42 5.01 -19.75
CA VAL A 122 -9.86 4.73 -19.65
C VAL A 122 -10.48 4.55 -21.04
N LEU A 123 -10.11 5.40 -22.00
CA LEU A 123 -10.55 5.29 -23.39
C LEU A 123 -10.13 3.97 -24.03
N VAL A 124 -8.85 3.58 -23.90
CA VAL A 124 -8.34 2.30 -24.44
C VAL A 124 -9.03 1.11 -23.79
N LEU A 125 -9.22 1.13 -22.47
CA LEU A 125 -9.97 0.08 -21.77
C LEU A 125 -11.42 0.00 -22.26
N GLY A 126 -12.08 1.14 -22.45
CA GLY A 126 -13.45 1.19 -22.98
C GLY A 126 -13.55 0.60 -24.38
N LEU A 127 -12.61 0.95 -25.27
CA LEU A 127 -12.53 0.37 -26.62
C LEU A 127 -12.25 -1.14 -26.60
N LEU A 128 -11.42 -1.61 -25.67
CA LEU A 128 -11.10 -3.03 -25.52
C LEU A 128 -12.29 -3.82 -24.96
N MET A 129 -13.01 -3.26 -23.98
CA MET A 129 -14.27 -3.84 -23.49
C MET A 129 -15.32 -3.89 -24.60
N TYR A 130 -15.41 -2.85 -25.44
CA TYR A 130 -16.28 -2.83 -26.60
C TYR A 130 -15.89 -3.91 -27.63
N ASP A 131 -14.61 -4.04 -27.98
CA ASP A 131 -14.14 -5.07 -28.92
C ASP A 131 -14.40 -6.50 -28.41
N LEU A 132 -14.40 -6.71 -27.08
CA LEU A 132 -14.72 -7.98 -26.44
C LEU A 132 -16.24 -8.26 -26.42
N ALA A 133 -17.07 -7.24 -26.23
CA ALA A 133 -18.52 -7.37 -26.09
C ALA A 133 -19.26 -7.33 -27.43
N ALA A 134 -18.77 -6.55 -28.39
CA ALA A 134 -19.33 -6.48 -29.73
C ALA A 134 -19.03 -7.81 -30.46
N GLY A 135 -20.03 -8.41 -31.08
CA GLY A 135 -19.89 -9.63 -31.88
C GLY A 135 -19.02 -9.44 -33.15
N PRO A 136 -19.09 -10.36 -34.13
CA PRO A 136 -18.29 -10.31 -35.35
C PRO A 136 -18.34 -8.95 -36.08
N ASP A 137 -17.24 -8.57 -36.73
CA ASP A 137 -17.06 -7.26 -37.40
C ASP A 137 -18.15 -6.89 -38.42
N SER A 138 -18.98 -7.84 -38.87
CA SER A 138 -20.05 -7.63 -39.86
C SER A 138 -21.20 -6.73 -39.39
N SER A 139 -21.38 -6.52 -38.08
CA SER A 139 -22.44 -5.65 -37.52
C SER A 139 -21.92 -4.32 -36.97
N ARG A 140 -20.63 -4.04 -37.11
CA ARG A 140 -19.98 -2.86 -36.52
C ARG A 140 -19.91 -1.71 -37.54
N PRO A 141 -20.14 -0.44 -37.12
CA PRO A 141 -19.92 0.70 -38.00
C PRO A 141 -18.44 0.80 -38.39
N ALA A 142 -18.14 1.26 -39.61
CA ALA A 142 -16.78 1.23 -40.18
C ALA A 142 -15.70 1.93 -39.32
N PHE A 143 -16.08 2.90 -38.48
CA PHE A 143 -15.16 3.58 -37.57
C PHE A 143 -14.79 2.75 -36.32
N LEU A 144 -15.57 1.72 -35.96
CA LEU A 144 -15.34 0.79 -34.83
C LEU A 144 -14.97 -0.62 -35.30
N SER A 145 -14.45 -0.76 -36.52
CA SER A 145 -13.84 -2.02 -36.95
C SER A 145 -12.61 -2.33 -36.07
N SER A 146 -12.30 -3.62 -35.86
CA SER A 146 -11.11 -4.04 -35.10
C SER A 146 -9.80 -3.43 -35.62
N SER A 147 -9.70 -3.10 -36.91
CA SER A 147 -8.50 -2.44 -37.47
C SER A 147 -8.36 -0.98 -37.02
N SER A 148 -9.46 -0.23 -36.94
CA SER A 148 -9.47 1.16 -36.48
C SER A 148 -9.22 1.24 -34.98
N ILE A 149 -9.82 0.33 -34.21
CA ILE A 149 -9.57 0.21 -32.76
C ILE A 149 -8.09 -0.09 -32.50
N PHE A 150 -7.48 -0.99 -33.29
CA PHE A 150 -6.05 -1.27 -33.19
C PHE A 150 -5.17 -0.06 -33.53
N ALA A 151 -5.52 0.72 -34.56
CA ALA A 151 -4.77 1.93 -34.91
C ALA A 151 -4.81 2.99 -33.80
N VAL A 152 -5.99 3.21 -33.21
CA VAL A 152 -6.16 4.12 -32.06
C VAL A 152 -5.37 3.60 -30.85
N ASP A 153 -5.46 2.31 -30.55
CA ASP A 153 -4.71 1.68 -29.47
C ASP A 153 -3.19 1.78 -29.67
N ALA A 154 -2.71 1.55 -30.89
CA ALA A 154 -1.28 1.67 -31.23
C ALA A 154 -0.78 3.11 -31.06
N PHE A 155 -1.60 4.10 -31.44
CA PHE A 155 -1.29 5.51 -31.19
C PHE A 155 -1.24 5.83 -29.70
N CYS A 156 -2.20 5.32 -28.91
CA CYS A 156 -2.21 5.48 -27.46
C CYS A 156 -0.98 4.83 -26.80
N CYS A 157 -0.64 3.61 -27.22
CA CYS A 157 0.55 2.89 -26.79
C CYS A 157 1.83 3.67 -27.09
N ALA A 158 1.93 4.35 -28.24
CA ALA A 158 3.08 5.20 -28.56
C ALA A 158 3.20 6.38 -27.59
N ILE A 159 2.08 7.01 -27.20
CA ILE A 159 2.06 8.08 -26.19
C ILE A 159 2.50 7.54 -24.83
N PHE A 160 1.98 6.38 -24.40
CA PHE A 160 2.38 5.73 -23.15
C PHE A 160 3.84 5.30 -23.13
N MET A 161 4.37 4.84 -24.26
CA MET A 161 5.79 4.56 -24.41
C MET A 161 6.63 5.83 -24.26
N GLY A 162 6.15 6.96 -24.82
CA GLY A 162 6.74 8.27 -24.63
C GLY A 162 6.80 8.70 -23.16
N GLU A 163 5.69 8.56 -22.43
CA GLU A 163 5.63 8.80 -20.97
C GLU A 163 6.67 7.93 -20.24
N PHE A 164 6.70 6.63 -20.50
CA PHE A 164 7.62 5.72 -19.83
C PHE A 164 9.09 6.08 -20.11
N VAL A 165 9.43 6.44 -21.35
CA VAL A 165 10.78 6.89 -21.72
C VAL A 165 11.13 8.20 -21.03
N LEU A 166 10.21 9.16 -20.97
CA LEU A 166 10.41 10.42 -20.24
C LEU A 166 10.66 10.14 -18.75
N ARG A 167 9.91 9.23 -18.14
CA ARG A 167 10.10 8.79 -16.76
C ARG A 167 11.47 8.13 -16.55
N LEU A 168 11.82 7.18 -17.40
CA LEU A 168 13.10 6.46 -17.32
C LEU A 168 14.32 7.38 -17.50
N ARG A 169 14.20 8.42 -18.35
CA ARG A 169 15.25 9.43 -18.53
C ARG A 169 15.31 10.45 -17.38
N SER A 170 14.25 10.60 -16.59
CA SER A 170 14.15 11.61 -15.51
C SER A 170 14.45 11.02 -14.14
N ALA A 171 14.51 9.70 -14.03
CA ALA A 171 14.85 9.02 -12.79
C ALA A 171 16.37 8.96 -12.56
N ASP A 172 16.76 9.17 -11.32
CA ASP A 172 18.13 9.00 -10.83
C ASP A 172 18.57 7.53 -10.91
N SER A 173 17.72 6.60 -10.45
CA SER A 173 17.96 5.15 -10.56
C SER A 173 17.04 4.47 -11.55
N LYS A 174 17.61 3.97 -12.66
CA LYS A 174 16.88 3.14 -13.65
C LYS A 174 16.30 1.86 -13.03
N ARG A 175 16.97 1.30 -12.02
CA ARG A 175 16.49 0.10 -11.31
C ARG A 175 15.21 0.39 -10.53
N TYR A 176 15.09 1.57 -9.94
CA TYR A 176 13.87 1.99 -9.23
C TYR A 176 12.68 2.05 -10.19
N VAL A 177 12.85 2.67 -11.36
CA VAL A 177 11.80 2.74 -12.39
C VAL A 177 11.38 1.35 -12.85
N TRP A 178 12.32 0.44 -13.13
CA TRP A 178 11.96 -0.92 -13.54
C TRP A 178 11.26 -1.72 -12.43
N LYS A 179 11.62 -1.54 -11.16
CA LYS A 179 10.96 -2.25 -10.05
C LYS A 179 9.52 -1.77 -9.85
N HIS A 180 9.25 -0.47 -10.00
CA HIS A 180 7.95 0.13 -9.70
C HIS A 180 7.05 0.34 -10.93
N HIS A 181 7.61 0.53 -12.14
CA HIS A 181 6.90 0.88 -13.37
C HIS A 181 7.03 -0.16 -14.51
N TRP A 182 7.37 -1.41 -14.21
CA TRP A 182 7.44 -2.45 -15.25
C TRP A 182 6.09 -2.71 -15.93
N VAL A 183 4.97 -2.56 -15.20
CA VAL A 183 3.62 -2.70 -15.77
C VAL A 183 3.35 -1.62 -16.81
N ASP A 184 3.78 -0.39 -16.56
CA ASP A 184 3.65 0.72 -17.53
C ASP A 184 4.41 0.40 -18.82
N PHE A 185 5.59 -0.22 -18.74
CA PHE A 185 6.35 -0.66 -19.91
C PHE A 185 5.63 -1.77 -20.68
N VAL A 186 5.24 -2.85 -20.00
CA VAL A 186 4.61 -4.03 -20.63
C VAL A 186 3.29 -3.65 -21.30
N THR A 187 2.51 -2.75 -20.69
CA THR A 187 1.22 -2.31 -21.23
C THR A 187 1.34 -1.26 -22.35
N SER A 188 2.52 -0.67 -22.55
CA SER A 188 2.76 0.29 -23.63
C SER A 188 3.12 -0.38 -24.96
N ILE A 189 3.26 -1.71 -24.99
CA ILE A 189 3.50 -2.46 -26.22
C ILE A 189 2.15 -2.73 -26.91
N PRO A 190 1.94 -2.26 -28.16
CA PRO A 190 0.73 -2.57 -28.91
C PRO A 190 0.72 -4.05 -29.28
N VAL A 191 -0.32 -4.77 -28.86
CA VAL A 191 -0.47 -6.20 -29.17
C VAL A 191 -1.31 -6.33 -30.44
N PRO A 192 -0.76 -6.81 -31.56
CA PRO A 192 -1.55 -7.03 -32.77
C PRO A 192 -2.66 -8.05 -32.52
N GLY A 193 -3.81 -7.87 -33.17
CA GLY A 193 -4.98 -8.74 -33.01
C GLY A 193 -4.72 -10.20 -33.42
N GLU A 194 -5.53 -11.13 -32.89
CA GLU A 194 -5.39 -12.58 -33.14
C GLU A 194 -5.36 -12.92 -34.65
N ALA A 195 -6.08 -12.16 -35.48
CA ALA A 195 -6.13 -12.34 -36.94
C ALA A 195 -4.80 -12.05 -37.66
N GLN A 196 -3.98 -11.12 -37.15
CA GLN A 196 -2.71 -10.74 -37.76
C GLN A 196 -1.56 -11.64 -37.28
N LEU A 197 -1.63 -12.13 -36.03
CA LEU A 197 -0.71 -13.12 -35.46
C LEU A 197 -0.88 -14.52 -36.08
N ALA A 198 -2.12 -14.91 -36.41
CA ALA A 198 -2.39 -16.16 -37.13
C ALA A 198 -1.74 -16.18 -38.54
N ARG A 199 -1.60 -15.02 -39.17
CA ARG A 199 -0.97 -14.87 -40.50
C ARG A 199 0.54 -15.13 -40.49
N PHE A 200 1.19 -15.05 -39.32
CA PHE A 200 2.62 -15.40 -39.13
C PHE A 200 2.86 -16.89 -38.78
N GLY A 201 1.84 -17.75 -38.92
CA GLY A 201 1.94 -19.19 -39.24
C GLY A 201 2.58 -20.16 -38.23
N ARG A 202 3.38 -19.71 -37.26
CA ARG A 202 4.05 -20.59 -36.26
C ARG A 202 3.94 -20.11 -34.81
N PHE A 203 3.22 -19.01 -34.59
CA PHE A 203 3.12 -18.30 -33.33
C PHE A 203 1.79 -18.54 -32.59
N ALA A 204 1.12 -19.67 -32.82
CA ALA A 204 -0.08 -20.04 -32.06
C ALA A 204 0.15 -20.06 -30.52
N ARG A 205 1.38 -20.30 -30.08
CA ARG A 205 1.79 -20.14 -28.67
C ARG A 205 1.77 -18.68 -28.22
N LEU A 206 2.18 -17.74 -29.07
CA LEU A 206 2.13 -16.30 -28.81
C LEU A 206 0.71 -15.75 -28.80
N ALA A 207 -0.26 -16.38 -29.48
CA ALA A 207 -1.67 -15.98 -29.37
C ALA A 207 -2.20 -16.14 -27.92
N ARG A 208 -1.77 -17.18 -27.21
CA ARG A 208 -2.04 -17.33 -25.76
C ARG A 208 -1.40 -16.21 -24.94
N PHE A 209 -0.16 -15.83 -25.25
CA PHE A 209 0.52 -14.71 -24.59
C PHE A 209 -0.12 -13.36 -24.93
N ALA A 210 -0.64 -13.17 -26.15
CA ALA A 210 -1.37 -11.97 -26.55
C ALA A 210 -2.65 -11.79 -25.73
N ARG A 211 -3.36 -12.89 -25.42
CA ARG A 211 -4.51 -12.87 -24.51
C ARG A 211 -4.13 -12.45 -23.09
N LEU A 212 -3.00 -12.94 -22.58
CA LEU A 212 -2.48 -12.55 -21.26
C LEU A 212 -2.02 -11.08 -21.23
N LEU A 213 -1.37 -10.60 -22.29
CA LEU A 213 -1.00 -9.20 -22.45
C LEU A 213 -2.21 -8.28 -22.53
N ARG A 214 -3.30 -8.72 -23.16
CA ARG A 214 -4.59 -8.01 -23.18
C ARG A 214 -5.17 -7.88 -21.77
N LEU A 215 -5.10 -8.93 -20.95
CA LEU A 215 -5.50 -8.91 -19.54
C LEU A 215 -4.62 -7.99 -18.69
N LEU A 216 -3.31 -7.92 -18.97
CA LEU A 216 -2.39 -7.02 -18.27
C LEU A 216 -2.73 -5.54 -18.49
N ARG A 217 -3.47 -5.16 -19.55
CA ARG A 217 -3.95 -3.78 -19.73
C ARG A 217 -4.99 -3.37 -18.69
N PHE A 218 -5.84 -4.30 -18.24
CA PHE A 218 -6.73 -4.05 -17.10
C PHE A 218 -5.94 -3.86 -15.81
N ALA A 219 -4.82 -4.59 -15.66
CA ALA A 219 -3.91 -4.38 -14.55
C ALA A 219 -3.28 -2.97 -14.57
N ARG A 220 -3.12 -2.31 -15.73
CA ARG A 220 -2.63 -0.92 -15.78
C ARG A 220 -3.56 0.05 -15.07
N LEU A 221 -4.88 -0.01 -15.32
CA LEU A 221 -5.84 0.87 -14.64
C LEU A 221 -5.85 0.57 -13.14
N PHE A 222 -5.83 -0.71 -12.78
CA PHE A 222 -5.74 -1.12 -11.38
C PHE A 222 -4.47 -0.59 -10.71
N PHE A 223 -3.29 -0.78 -11.31
CA PHE A 223 -2.01 -0.27 -10.78
C PHE A 223 -1.95 1.26 -10.78
N PHE A 224 -2.51 1.92 -11.78
CA PHE A 224 -2.57 3.38 -11.83
C PHE A 224 -3.49 3.93 -10.74
N LEU A 225 -4.64 3.30 -10.53
CA LEU A 225 -5.57 3.65 -9.45
C LEU A 225 -4.97 3.32 -8.08
N TRP A 226 -4.29 2.18 -7.96
CA TRP A 226 -3.53 1.79 -6.77
C TRP A 226 -2.40 2.79 -6.48
N ARG A 227 -1.76 3.33 -7.51
CA ARG A 227 -0.79 4.44 -7.42
C ARG A 227 -1.46 5.77 -7.06
N GLY A 228 -2.67 6.05 -7.54
CA GLY A 228 -3.47 7.18 -7.02
C GLY A 228 -3.77 7.03 -5.53
N LEU A 229 -3.84 5.77 -5.08
CA LEU A 229 -3.89 5.34 -3.69
C LEU A 229 -2.47 5.13 -3.11
N ASP A 230 -1.44 5.85 -3.56
CA ASP A 230 -0.06 5.77 -3.01
C ASP A 230 -0.07 5.93 -1.47
N LYS A 231 -1.03 6.68 -0.91
CA LYS A 231 -1.30 6.74 0.55
C LYS A 231 -1.64 5.38 1.18
N LEU A 232 -2.35 4.50 0.47
CA LEU A 232 -2.58 3.10 0.90
C LEU A 232 -1.34 2.22 0.73
N GLN A 233 -0.38 2.60 -0.12
CA GLN A 233 0.87 1.88 -0.24
C GLN A 233 1.76 2.12 0.99
N ASP A 234 1.74 3.35 1.53
CA ASP A 234 2.26 3.65 2.87
C ASP A 234 1.50 2.87 3.97
N VAL A 235 0.18 2.66 3.81
CA VAL A 235 -0.63 1.80 4.72
C VAL A 235 -0.19 0.33 4.69
N MET A 236 0.16 -0.21 3.53
CA MET A 236 0.69 -1.58 3.41
C MET A 236 2.11 -1.72 3.95
N ASP A 237 2.86 -0.62 4.09
CA ASP A 237 4.22 -0.65 4.61
C ASP A 237 4.28 -0.71 6.15
N VAL A 238 3.15 -0.44 6.82
CA VAL A 238 3.01 -0.62 8.26
C VAL A 238 3.21 -2.09 8.63
N LYS A 239 4.20 -2.37 9.47
CA LYS A 239 4.54 -3.74 9.92
C LYS A 239 3.35 -4.50 10.51
N VAL A 240 2.45 -3.78 11.18
CA VAL A 240 1.19 -4.32 11.70
C VAL A 240 0.32 -4.87 10.56
N MET A 241 0.18 -4.13 9.46
CA MET A 241 -0.57 -4.56 8.28
C MET A 241 0.04 -5.83 7.65
N LYS A 242 1.36 -5.86 7.46
CA LYS A 242 2.08 -7.06 6.96
C LYS A 242 1.92 -8.27 7.91
N LYS A 243 1.83 -8.03 9.22
CA LYS A 243 1.59 -9.09 10.21
C LYS A 243 0.13 -9.59 10.13
N THR A 244 -0.85 -8.69 10.05
CA THR A 244 -2.28 -9.03 9.92
C THR A 244 -2.55 -9.82 8.65
N ILE A 245 -1.98 -9.43 7.51
CA ILE A 245 -2.12 -10.16 6.24
C ILE A 245 -1.53 -11.58 6.36
N ARG A 246 -0.32 -11.73 6.95
CA ARG A 246 0.28 -13.05 7.18
C ARG A 246 -0.61 -13.94 8.06
N TRP A 247 -1.20 -13.38 9.12
CA TRP A 247 -2.14 -14.10 9.97
C TRP A 247 -3.44 -14.47 9.25
N ALA A 248 -3.98 -13.59 8.40
CA ALA A 248 -5.16 -13.88 7.60
C ALA A 248 -4.93 -15.02 6.60
N VAL A 249 -3.78 -15.00 5.91
CA VAL A 249 -3.37 -16.10 5.01
C VAL A 249 -3.21 -17.39 5.81
N PHE A 250 -2.49 -17.35 6.94
CA PHE A 250 -2.32 -18.52 7.80
C PHE A 250 -3.65 -19.09 8.30
N ALA A 251 -4.56 -18.24 8.79
CA ALA A 251 -5.89 -18.65 9.25
C ALA A 251 -6.72 -19.27 8.13
N THR A 252 -6.62 -18.74 6.91
CA THR A 252 -7.30 -19.29 5.72
C THR A 252 -6.77 -20.68 5.36
N PHE A 253 -5.46 -20.87 5.34
CA PHE A 253 -4.88 -22.20 5.05
C PHE A 253 -5.14 -23.20 6.17
N ALA A 254 -5.03 -22.78 7.42
CA ALA A 254 -5.34 -23.62 8.57
C ALA A 254 -6.81 -24.03 8.57
N GLY A 255 -7.74 -23.09 8.39
CA GLY A 255 -9.17 -23.36 8.30
C GLY A 255 -9.51 -24.32 7.15
N ALA A 256 -8.89 -24.13 5.98
CA ALA A 256 -9.03 -25.02 4.84
C ALA A 256 -8.59 -26.46 5.13
N ILE A 257 -7.44 -26.64 5.79
CA ILE A 257 -6.91 -27.96 6.13
C ILE A 257 -7.77 -28.62 7.22
N LEU A 258 -8.15 -27.89 8.26
CA LEU A 258 -8.96 -28.43 9.35
C LEU A 258 -10.34 -28.86 8.84
N ILE A 259 -11.01 -28.02 8.04
CA ILE A 259 -12.34 -28.36 7.54
C ILE A 259 -12.27 -29.51 6.53
N TYR A 260 -11.24 -29.56 5.69
CA TYR A 260 -11.01 -30.67 4.78
C TYR A 260 -10.80 -31.99 5.52
N LYS A 261 -10.11 -31.97 6.67
CA LYS A 261 -9.92 -33.19 7.48
C LYS A 261 -11.19 -33.64 8.19
N ILE A 262 -12.05 -32.72 8.60
CA ILE A 262 -13.30 -33.02 9.31
C ILE A 262 -14.37 -33.51 8.31
N GLU A 263 -14.53 -32.82 7.19
CA GLU A 263 -15.62 -33.04 6.23
C GLU A 263 -15.20 -33.83 4.99
N GLY A 264 -13.93 -33.77 4.58
CA GLY A 264 -13.42 -34.43 3.38
C GLY A 264 -13.07 -35.93 3.55
N GLY A 265 -13.02 -36.42 4.79
CA GLY A 265 -12.76 -37.84 5.11
C GLY A 265 -14.00 -38.72 5.23
N SER A 266 -15.20 -38.12 5.30
CA SER A 266 -16.45 -38.84 5.50
C SER A 266 -17.03 -39.28 4.17
N ALA A 267 -16.68 -40.49 3.72
CA ALA A 267 -17.24 -41.15 2.54
C ALA A 267 -18.77 -41.43 2.62
N ALA A 268 -19.47 -40.90 3.64
CA ALA A 268 -20.89 -41.13 3.90
C ALA A 268 -21.83 -40.06 3.32
N ASN A 269 -21.35 -38.85 3.00
CA ASN A 269 -22.18 -37.77 2.46
C ASN A 269 -21.63 -37.29 1.10
N SER A 270 -22.08 -37.90 0.00
CA SER A 270 -21.76 -37.47 -1.37
C SER A 270 -22.35 -36.10 -1.75
N GLU A 271 -23.05 -35.44 -0.82
CA GLU A 271 -23.68 -34.13 -0.95
C GLU A 271 -22.97 -33.02 -0.17
N ASN A 272 -21.91 -33.33 0.60
CA ASN A 272 -21.20 -32.33 1.40
C ASN A 272 -20.51 -31.30 0.51
N ALA A 273 -20.89 -30.04 0.68
CA ALA A 273 -20.43 -28.91 -0.12
C ALA A 273 -18.95 -28.52 0.04
N VAL A 274 -18.22 -29.18 0.95
CA VAL A 274 -16.80 -28.91 1.29
C VAL A 274 -15.93 -30.17 1.12
N SER A 275 -16.29 -31.02 0.17
CA SER A 275 -15.65 -32.34 -0.03
C SER A 275 -14.25 -32.29 -0.62
N THR A 276 -13.93 -31.24 -1.39
CA THR A 276 -12.62 -31.09 -2.05
C THR A 276 -11.79 -30.00 -1.38
N PHE A 277 -10.47 -30.18 -1.30
CA PHE A 277 -9.55 -29.17 -0.74
C PHE A 277 -9.74 -27.77 -1.33
N GLY A 278 -10.03 -27.66 -2.64
CA GLY A 278 -10.32 -26.38 -3.30
C GLY A 278 -11.57 -25.69 -2.75
N GLN A 279 -12.63 -26.45 -2.45
CA GLN A 279 -13.85 -25.93 -1.82
C GLN A 279 -13.60 -25.55 -0.37
N SER A 280 -12.83 -26.35 0.37
CA SER A 280 -12.40 -26.05 1.74
C SER A 280 -11.59 -24.75 1.82
N ALA A 281 -10.69 -24.52 0.85
CA ALA A 281 -9.90 -23.30 0.74
C ALA A 281 -10.77 -22.08 0.41
N TRP A 282 -11.70 -22.22 -0.54
CA TRP A 282 -12.65 -21.16 -0.88
C TRP A 282 -13.54 -20.80 0.31
N TRP A 283 -14.10 -21.80 0.98
CA TRP A 283 -14.90 -21.62 2.18
C TRP A 283 -14.11 -20.87 3.26
N SER A 284 -12.90 -21.34 3.59
CA SER A 284 -12.10 -20.72 4.64
C SER A 284 -11.74 -19.27 4.31
N PHE A 285 -11.45 -18.97 3.04
CA PHE A 285 -11.20 -17.61 2.57
C PHE A 285 -12.41 -16.70 2.79
N THR A 286 -13.60 -17.15 2.38
CA THR A 286 -14.84 -16.38 2.55
C THR A 286 -15.23 -16.19 4.03
N THR A 287 -14.96 -17.19 4.87
CA THR A 287 -15.25 -17.14 6.31
C THR A 287 -14.32 -16.19 7.05
N VAL A 288 -13.01 -16.22 6.76
CA VAL A 288 -12.03 -15.28 7.34
C VAL A 288 -12.33 -13.83 6.92
N LEU A 289 -12.76 -13.61 5.68
CA LEU A 289 -13.15 -12.29 5.18
C LEU A 289 -14.58 -11.89 5.59
N THR A 290 -15.29 -12.70 6.37
CA THR A 290 -16.68 -12.44 6.81
C THR A 290 -17.69 -12.29 5.67
N GLY A 291 -17.36 -12.77 4.46
CA GLY A 291 -18.21 -12.64 3.27
C GLY A 291 -19.34 -13.68 3.15
N GLY A 292 -19.32 -14.72 4.02
CA GLY A 292 -20.23 -15.88 4.08
C GLY A 292 -21.38 -15.94 3.06
N PHE A 293 -21.21 -16.76 2.01
CA PHE A 293 -22.31 -17.12 1.12
C PHE A 293 -23.18 -18.19 1.80
N GLY A 294 -24.30 -17.78 2.38
CA GLY A 294 -25.11 -18.55 3.34
C GLY A 294 -25.85 -19.81 2.83
N ASP A 295 -25.42 -20.43 1.74
CA ASP A 295 -26.12 -21.61 1.18
C ASP A 295 -25.19 -22.63 0.51
N ILE A 296 -24.04 -22.21 -0.04
CA ILE A 296 -23.35 -23.05 -1.04
C ILE A 296 -22.23 -23.92 -0.44
N HIS A 297 -21.73 -23.67 0.77
CA HIS A 297 -20.54 -24.37 1.30
C HIS A 297 -20.46 -24.53 2.83
N ASN A 298 -21.57 -24.62 3.56
CA ASN A 298 -21.49 -24.75 5.02
C ASN A 298 -21.17 -26.19 5.47
N PRO A 299 -20.34 -26.36 6.50
CA PRO A 299 -20.15 -27.67 7.12
C PRO A 299 -21.43 -28.16 7.79
N GLU A 300 -21.75 -29.43 7.57
CA GLU A 300 -22.92 -30.07 8.18
C GLU A 300 -22.60 -30.65 9.56
N SER A 301 -21.33 -31.00 9.81
CA SER A 301 -20.94 -31.58 11.10
C SER A 301 -20.92 -30.55 12.23
N ILE A 302 -21.28 -31.00 13.44
CA ILE A 302 -21.21 -30.18 14.66
C ILE A 302 -19.78 -29.66 14.89
N SER A 303 -18.77 -30.49 14.65
CA SER A 303 -17.36 -30.10 14.74
C SER A 303 -16.97 -29.04 13.70
N GLY A 304 -17.48 -29.15 12.47
CA GLY A 304 -17.30 -28.15 11.42
C GLY A 304 -18.00 -26.83 11.74
N GLN A 305 -19.20 -26.85 12.34
CA GLN A 305 -19.91 -25.66 12.79
C GLN A 305 -19.18 -24.95 13.95
N VAL A 306 -18.64 -25.70 14.91
CA VAL A 306 -17.80 -25.14 15.99
C VAL A 306 -16.54 -24.48 15.41
N LEU A 307 -15.86 -25.15 14.46
CA LEU A 307 -14.71 -24.58 13.77
C LEU A 307 -15.07 -23.29 13.00
N THR A 308 -16.25 -23.26 12.38
CA THR A 308 -16.78 -22.08 11.70
C THR A 308 -16.90 -20.92 12.66
N GLY A 309 -17.47 -21.13 13.85
CA GLY A 309 -17.60 -20.10 14.88
C GLY A 309 -16.25 -19.51 15.28
N PHE A 310 -15.24 -20.36 15.54
CA PHE A 310 -13.88 -19.89 15.84
C PHE A 310 -13.27 -19.10 14.69
N LEU A 311 -13.42 -19.57 13.45
CA LEU A 311 -12.84 -18.93 12.27
C LEU A 311 -13.47 -17.57 11.99
N VAL A 312 -14.79 -17.43 12.21
CA VAL A 312 -15.52 -16.16 12.11
C VAL A 312 -15.02 -15.14 13.13
N VAL A 313 -14.83 -15.55 14.40
CA VAL A 313 -14.28 -14.65 15.43
C VAL A 313 -12.88 -14.17 15.06
N ILE A 314 -12.02 -15.09 14.59
CA ILE A 314 -10.68 -14.73 14.10
C ILE A 314 -10.77 -13.76 12.92
N GLY A 315 -11.67 -14.01 11.97
CA GLY A 315 -11.92 -13.14 10.83
C GLY A 315 -12.34 -11.72 11.24
N MET A 316 -13.29 -11.60 12.17
CA MET A 316 -13.72 -10.29 12.70
C MET A 316 -12.57 -9.52 13.36
N VAL A 317 -11.73 -10.19 14.16
CA VAL A 317 -10.55 -9.56 14.77
C VAL A 317 -9.58 -9.08 13.70
N LEU A 318 -9.30 -9.89 12.68
CA LEU A 318 -8.39 -9.52 11.59
C LEU A 318 -8.91 -8.33 10.76
N VAL A 319 -10.19 -8.35 10.39
CA VAL A 319 -10.84 -7.24 9.66
C VAL A 319 -10.91 -5.98 10.55
N GLY A 320 -11.16 -6.13 11.85
CA GLY A 320 -11.15 -5.04 12.82
C GLY A 320 -9.78 -4.39 12.95
N VAL A 321 -8.72 -5.18 13.12
CA VAL A 321 -7.33 -4.68 13.17
C VAL A 321 -6.94 -4.02 11.84
N PHE A 322 -7.33 -4.60 10.70
CA PHE A 322 -7.10 -4.02 9.38
C PHE A 322 -7.75 -2.63 9.27
N THR A 323 -9.04 -2.54 9.63
CA THR A 323 -9.80 -1.29 9.60
C THR A 323 -9.23 -0.28 10.59
N ALA A 324 -8.89 -0.69 11.81
CA ALA A 324 -8.31 0.18 12.83
C ALA A 324 -6.94 0.74 12.42
N THR A 325 -6.09 -0.08 11.78
CA THR A 325 -4.79 0.36 11.26
C THR A 325 -4.97 1.35 10.12
N LEU A 326 -5.96 1.11 9.24
CA LEU A 326 -6.31 2.06 8.18
C LEU A 326 -6.80 3.38 8.80
N THR A 327 -7.75 3.31 9.72
CA THR A 327 -8.29 4.47 10.44
C THR A 327 -7.21 5.22 11.19
N SER A 328 -6.28 4.57 11.89
CA SER A 328 -5.23 5.27 12.66
C SER A 328 -4.29 6.09 11.78
N ILE A 329 -4.11 5.71 10.52
CA ILE A 329 -3.27 6.44 9.56
C ILE A 329 -4.04 7.65 9.01
N PHE A 330 -5.32 7.48 8.69
CA PHE A 330 -6.19 8.57 8.23
C PHE A 330 -6.55 9.55 9.35
N VAL A 331 -6.74 9.05 10.57
CA VAL A 331 -7.06 9.82 11.77
C VAL A 331 -5.80 10.42 12.37
N GLY A 332 -4.63 9.80 12.26
CA GLY A 332 -3.37 10.45 12.61
C GLY A 332 -3.16 11.79 11.90
N GLU A 333 -3.69 11.97 10.68
CA GLU A 333 -3.70 13.27 9.99
C GLU A 333 -4.82 14.23 10.45
N ARG A 334 -5.89 13.75 11.11
CA ARG A 334 -7.05 14.55 11.55
C ARG A 334 -7.07 14.88 13.04
N GLN A 335 -6.61 13.98 13.91
CA GLN A 335 -6.49 14.20 15.34
C GLN A 335 -5.48 15.30 15.63
N ASP A 336 -4.40 15.38 14.84
CA ASP A 336 -3.46 16.50 14.89
C ASP A 336 -4.13 17.86 14.58
N ASP A 337 -5.21 17.90 13.77
CA ASP A 337 -5.97 19.12 13.50
C ASP A 337 -7.04 19.40 14.59
N GLU A 338 -7.64 18.36 15.17
CA GLU A 338 -8.73 18.43 16.16
C GLU A 338 -8.22 18.70 17.59
N ASP A 339 -7.13 18.07 18.02
CA ASP A 339 -6.48 18.33 19.31
C ASP A 339 -5.88 19.75 19.34
N VAL A 340 -5.36 20.24 18.21
CA VAL A 340 -4.89 21.63 18.05
C VAL A 340 -6.04 22.64 18.17
N SER A 341 -7.26 22.29 17.75
CA SER A 341 -8.41 23.19 17.87
C SER A 341 -9.07 23.13 19.26
N LEU A 342 -9.02 21.99 19.96
CA LEU A 342 -9.42 21.88 21.36
C LEU A 342 -8.51 22.67 22.31
N ASP A 343 -7.19 22.58 22.14
CA ASP A 343 -6.23 23.36 22.94
C ASP A 343 -6.38 24.88 22.70
N GLN A 344 -6.75 25.30 21.49
CA GLN A 344 -7.09 26.70 21.19
C GLN A 344 -8.34 27.17 21.94
N ILE A 345 -9.36 26.33 22.06
CA ILE A 345 -10.60 26.65 22.79
C ILE A 345 -10.33 26.73 24.30
N VAL A 346 -9.56 25.79 24.86
CA VAL A 346 -9.18 25.79 26.28
C VAL A 346 -8.35 27.02 26.63
N ALA A 347 -7.38 27.39 25.79
CA ALA A 347 -6.56 28.58 26.00
C ALA A 347 -7.39 29.89 25.97
N LYS A 348 -8.38 29.98 25.08
CA LYS A 348 -9.30 31.14 25.06
C LYS A 348 -10.22 31.19 26.27
N LEU A 349 -10.65 30.04 26.79
CA LEU A 349 -11.42 29.99 28.05
C LEU A 349 -10.58 30.47 29.25
N ASP A 350 -9.31 30.08 29.32
CA ASP A 350 -8.40 30.53 30.39
C ASP A 350 -8.12 32.03 30.31
N GLU A 351 -8.00 32.59 29.10
CA GLU A 351 -7.85 34.03 28.88
C GLU A 351 -9.10 34.79 29.34
N LEU A 352 -10.31 34.33 28.97
CA LEU A 352 -11.57 34.93 29.42
C LEU A 352 -11.75 34.84 30.94
N THR A 353 -11.37 33.72 31.54
CA THR A 353 -11.43 33.53 33.00
C THR A 353 -10.50 34.48 33.73
N ARG A 354 -9.29 34.72 33.22
CA ARG A 354 -8.34 35.70 33.77
C ARG A 354 -8.83 37.13 33.64
N LEU A 355 -9.46 37.47 32.51
CA LEU A 355 -10.06 38.79 32.30
C LEU A 355 -11.24 39.03 33.24
N GLN A 356 -12.08 38.02 33.47
CA GLN A 356 -13.17 38.10 34.45
C GLN A 356 -12.67 38.24 35.88
N ALA A 357 -11.61 37.51 36.26
CA ALA A 357 -10.98 37.63 37.58
C ALA A 357 -10.38 39.04 37.80
N ALA A 358 -9.65 39.57 36.82
CA ALA A 358 -9.08 40.92 36.89
C ALA A 358 -10.16 42.02 36.95
N ASN A 359 -11.28 41.83 36.26
CA ASN A 359 -12.38 42.78 36.27
C ASN A 359 -13.19 42.72 37.58
N GLY A 360 -13.39 41.52 38.15
CA GLY A 360 -14.05 41.34 39.45
C GLY A 360 -13.25 41.87 40.65
N ASP A 361 -11.92 41.85 40.57
CA ASP A 361 -11.06 42.48 41.59
C ASP A 361 -11.04 44.01 41.47
N SER A 362 -11.24 44.54 40.26
CA SER A 362 -11.34 45.99 40.02
C SER A 362 -12.66 46.59 40.55
N GLU A 363 -13.77 45.85 40.46
CA GLU A 363 -15.07 46.27 41.03
C GLU A 363 -15.15 46.13 42.55
N ARG A 364 -14.29 45.33 43.19
CA ARG A 364 -14.22 45.22 44.67
C ARG A 364 -13.36 46.29 45.33
N GLN A 365 -12.54 47.00 44.55
CA GLN A 365 -11.65 48.07 45.02
C GLN A 365 -12.20 49.48 44.77
N ALA A 366 -13.30 49.60 44.02
CA ALA A 366 -14.10 50.81 43.86
C ALA A 366 -15.30 50.79 44.82
#